data_AF-A0A8H2K5N9-F1
#
_entry.id   AF-A0A8H2K5N9-F1
#
_cell.length_a   1.000
_cell.length_b   1.000
_cell.length_c   1.000
_cell.angle_alpha   90.00
_cell.angle_beta   90.00
_cell.angle_gamma   90.00
#
_symmetry.space_group_name_H-M   'P 1'
#
loop_
_entity.id
_entity.type
_entity.pdbx_description
1 polymer ?
#
loop_
_entity_poly.entity_id
_entity_poly.type
_entity_poly.pdbx_seq_one_letter_code
_entity_poly.pdbx_strand_id
1 'polypeptide(L)'
;MSYENFDIDDALAEEESDRDPDSESIAAIAVNWRTLPNEDASEKWEELRSWVEWICERYAIQEEVIPDCWWRHGALIEELSALQTAWTVSYDTTDAGYGPLGFVERWHNAQARIRQISGGACSQGHRADRVRTFPDDVEWRKWSATSRA
;
A
#
# COMPACT_ATOMS: atom_id res chain seq x y z
N MET A 1 10.82 30.21 -36.67
CA MET A 1 11.64 29.49 -35.68
C MET A 1 10.91 28.18 -35.43
N SER A 2 11.41 27.10 -36.02
CA SER A 2 10.91 25.74 -35.82
C SER A 2 11.42 25.26 -34.46
N TYR A 3 10.51 24.89 -33.57
CA TYR A 3 10.88 24.18 -32.36
C TYR A 3 11.27 22.76 -32.77
N GLU A 4 12.53 22.41 -32.55
CA GLU A 4 13.03 21.04 -32.69
C GLU A 4 12.23 20.13 -31.75
N ASN A 5 11.89 18.95 -32.26
CA ASN A 5 11.28 17.88 -31.48
C ASN A 5 12.11 17.67 -30.21
N PHE A 6 11.50 17.90 -29.05
CA PHE A 6 12.00 17.35 -27.80
C PHE A 6 11.85 15.83 -27.96
N ASP A 7 12.96 15.12 -28.21
CA ASP A 7 12.96 13.67 -28.29
C ASP A 7 12.62 13.14 -26.91
N ILE A 8 11.32 12.90 -26.70
CA ILE A 8 10.75 12.34 -25.46
C ILE A 8 11.45 11.03 -25.10
N ASP A 9 11.91 10.29 -26.10
CA ASP A 9 12.66 9.05 -25.94
C ASP A 9 14.00 9.26 -25.22
N ASP A 10 14.67 10.40 -25.41
CA ASP A 10 15.94 10.75 -24.75
C ASP A 10 15.71 11.13 -23.28
N ALA A 11 14.62 11.86 -23.00
CA ALA A 11 14.25 12.26 -21.63
C ALA A 11 13.73 11.08 -20.78
N LEU A 12 13.03 10.12 -21.38
CA LEU A 12 12.60 8.89 -20.69
C LEU A 12 13.79 7.96 -20.42
N ALA A 13 14.78 7.91 -21.32
CA ALA A 13 15.99 7.13 -21.12
C ALA A 13 16.88 7.69 -20.00
N GLU A 14 16.93 9.02 -19.82
CA GLU A 14 17.61 9.64 -18.68
C GLU A 14 16.90 9.36 -17.34
N GLU A 15 15.56 9.34 -17.29
CA GLU A 15 14.78 8.96 -16.09
C GLU A 15 14.98 7.48 -15.67
N GLU A 16 15.15 6.58 -16.65
CA GLU A 16 15.36 5.15 -16.39
C GLU A 16 16.77 4.86 -15.87
N SER A 17 17.77 5.67 -16.26
CA SER A 17 19.18 5.54 -15.87
C SER A 17 19.47 5.94 -14.43
N ASP A 18 18.69 6.85 -13.84
CA ASP A 18 18.88 7.35 -12.46
C ASP A 18 18.10 6.52 -11.42
N ARG A 19 17.46 5.42 -11.83
CA ARG A 19 16.68 4.57 -10.93
C ARG A 19 17.63 3.79 -10.02
N ASP A 20 17.58 4.10 -8.72
CA ASP A 20 18.29 3.34 -7.71
C ASP A 20 17.87 1.85 -7.82
N PRO A 21 18.80 0.90 -7.98
CA PRO A 21 18.47 -0.52 -8.05
C PRO A 21 17.67 -1.00 -6.82
N ASP A 22 17.83 -0.36 -5.66
CA ASP A 22 17.02 -0.64 -4.48
C ASP A 22 15.56 -0.18 -4.65
N SER A 23 15.30 0.84 -5.48
CA SER A 23 13.94 1.27 -5.83
C SER A 23 13.21 0.23 -6.69
N GLU A 24 13.91 -0.47 -7.59
CA GLU A 24 13.30 -1.54 -8.39
C GLU A 24 12.98 -2.77 -7.52
N SER A 25 13.87 -3.13 -6.60
CA SER A 25 13.64 -4.26 -5.68
C SER A 25 12.51 -3.96 -4.69
N ILE A 26 12.45 -2.75 -4.13
CA ILE A 26 11.33 -2.32 -3.27
C ILE A 26 10.01 -2.30 -4.05
N ALA A 27 10.02 -1.84 -5.29
CA ALA A 27 8.83 -1.86 -6.15
C ALA A 27 8.34 -3.29 -6.44
N ALA A 28 9.24 -4.28 -6.51
CA ALA A 28 8.88 -5.68 -6.68
C ALA A 28 8.23 -6.29 -5.42
N ILE A 29 8.51 -5.74 -4.23
CA ILE A 29 7.94 -6.18 -2.95
C ILE A 29 6.60 -5.47 -2.67
N ALA A 30 6.50 -4.19 -3.02
CA ALA A 30 5.30 -3.40 -2.81
C ALA A 30 4.15 -3.88 -3.72
N VAL A 31 3.00 -4.21 -3.12
CA VAL A 31 1.83 -4.68 -3.88
C VAL A 31 0.89 -3.52 -4.22
N ASN A 32 0.69 -3.26 -5.51
CA ASN A 32 -0.35 -2.34 -5.99
C ASN A 32 -1.61 -3.12 -6.34
N TRP A 33 -2.52 -3.28 -5.37
CA TRP A 33 -3.77 -4.04 -5.53
C TRP A 33 -4.70 -3.50 -6.62
N ARG A 34 -4.57 -2.23 -7.01
CA ARG A 34 -5.40 -1.62 -8.05
C ARG A 34 -5.01 -2.09 -9.46
N THR A 35 -3.73 -2.39 -9.68
CA THR A 35 -3.20 -2.76 -11.01
C THR A 35 -2.64 -4.17 -11.05
N LEU A 36 -2.73 -4.92 -9.94
CA LEU A 36 -2.23 -6.29 -9.84
C LEU A 36 -2.96 -7.20 -10.84
N PRO A 37 -2.24 -7.93 -11.71
CA PRO A 37 -2.82 -8.93 -12.58
C PRO A 37 -3.52 -10.04 -11.80
N ASN A 38 -4.59 -10.59 -12.36
CA ASN A 38 -5.36 -11.66 -11.69
C ASN A 38 -4.54 -12.94 -11.47
N GLU A 39 -3.55 -13.21 -12.34
CA GLU A 39 -2.67 -14.37 -12.25
C GLU A 39 -1.69 -14.31 -11.06
N ASP A 40 -1.23 -13.11 -10.70
CA ASP A 40 -0.31 -12.90 -9.57
C ASP A 40 -1.06 -12.68 -8.25
N ALA A 41 -2.36 -12.34 -8.33
CA ALA A 41 -3.15 -11.99 -7.17
C ALA A 41 -3.20 -13.10 -6.11
N SER A 42 -3.31 -14.37 -6.51
CA SER A 42 -3.37 -15.48 -5.55
C SER A 42 -2.12 -15.60 -4.69
N GLU A 43 -0.95 -15.46 -5.30
CA GLU A 43 0.34 -15.53 -4.59
C GLU A 43 0.47 -14.36 -3.60
N LYS A 44 0.16 -13.13 -4.04
CA LYS A 44 0.19 -11.96 -3.15
C LYS A 44 -0.80 -12.04 -2.01
N TRP A 45 -1.98 -12.63 -2.24
CA TRP A 45 -2.93 -12.88 -1.16
C TRP A 45 -2.41 -13.88 -0.13
N GLU A 46 -1.76 -14.95 -0.56
CA GLU A 46 -1.18 -15.96 0.33
C GLU A 46 0.00 -15.41 1.13
N GLU A 47 0.91 -14.67 0.47
CA GLU A 47 2.02 -13.96 1.12
C GLU A 47 1.51 -13.02 2.20
N LEU A 48 0.55 -12.14 1.87
CA LEU A 48 0.00 -11.18 2.81
C LEU A 48 -0.71 -11.90 3.96
N ARG A 49 -1.52 -12.91 3.67
CA ARG A 49 -2.23 -13.67 4.70
C ARG A 49 -1.28 -14.33 5.69
N SER A 50 -0.24 -15.01 5.19
CA SER A 50 0.75 -15.67 6.04
C SER A 50 1.46 -14.66 6.94
N TRP A 51 1.81 -13.49 6.40
CA TRP A 51 2.43 -12.42 7.20
C TRP A 51 1.48 -11.84 8.25
N VAL A 52 0.19 -11.63 7.91
CA VAL A 52 -0.81 -11.14 8.86
C VAL A 52 -1.05 -12.14 10.00
N GLU A 53 -1.15 -13.44 9.69
CA GLU A 53 -1.28 -14.49 10.71
C GLU A 53 -0.06 -14.48 11.64
N TRP A 54 1.14 -14.43 11.07
CA TRP A 54 2.39 -14.38 11.84
C TRP A 54 2.50 -13.13 12.72
N ILE A 55 2.21 -11.93 12.20
CA ILE A 55 2.36 -10.69 12.98
C ILE A 55 1.34 -10.64 14.12
N CYS A 56 0.13 -11.15 13.89
CA CYS A 56 -0.90 -11.24 14.91
C CYS A 56 -0.49 -12.17 16.06
N GLU A 57 0.01 -13.36 15.74
CA GLU A 57 0.54 -14.30 16.74
C GLU A 57 1.75 -13.71 17.48
N ARG A 58 2.71 -13.14 16.73
CA ARG A 58 3.97 -12.62 17.28
C ARG A 58 3.79 -11.48 18.27
N TYR A 59 2.83 -10.59 18.01
CA TYR A 59 2.56 -9.41 18.83
C TYR A 59 1.30 -9.53 19.69
N ALA A 60 0.69 -10.72 19.76
CA ALA A 60 -0.55 -10.99 20.48
C ALA A 60 -1.67 -9.98 20.14
N ILE A 61 -1.83 -9.71 18.84
CA ILE A 61 -2.81 -8.75 18.34
C ILE A 61 -4.21 -9.32 18.49
N GLN A 62 -5.10 -8.52 19.08
CA GLN A 62 -6.49 -8.91 19.29
C GLN A 62 -7.36 -8.58 18.07
N GLU A 63 -8.48 -9.28 17.93
CA GLU A 63 -9.44 -9.12 16.84
C GLU A 63 -10.01 -7.69 16.73
N GLU A 64 -10.05 -6.95 17.85
CA GLU A 64 -10.46 -5.54 17.85
C GLU A 64 -9.48 -4.62 17.10
N VAL A 65 -8.23 -5.06 16.90
CA VAL A 65 -7.23 -4.36 16.10
C VAL A 65 -7.33 -4.84 14.66
N ILE A 66 -6.99 -6.10 14.42
CA ILE A 66 -7.03 -6.73 13.10
C ILE A 66 -8.12 -7.81 13.15
N PRO A 67 -9.30 -7.58 12.53
CA PRO A 67 -10.39 -8.54 12.56
C PRO A 67 -10.13 -9.74 11.65
N ASP A 68 -10.73 -10.90 11.94
CA ASP A 68 -10.62 -12.12 11.11
C ASP A 68 -11.08 -11.89 9.65
N CYS A 69 -11.96 -10.91 9.43
CA CYS A 69 -12.43 -10.50 8.12
C CYS A 69 -11.61 -9.37 7.47
N TRP A 70 -10.38 -9.08 7.92
CA TRP A 70 -9.54 -7.98 7.42
C TRP A 70 -9.44 -7.91 5.90
N TRP A 71 -9.37 -9.07 5.23
CA TRP A 71 -9.27 -9.22 3.77
C TRP A 71 -10.54 -8.78 3.01
N ARG A 72 -11.62 -8.43 3.73
CA ARG A 72 -12.84 -7.83 3.16
C ARG A 72 -12.84 -6.30 3.23
N HIS A 73 -11.80 -5.69 3.80
CA HIS A 73 -11.71 -4.25 4.00
C HIS A 73 -10.57 -3.67 3.17
N GLY A 74 -10.91 -2.90 2.13
CA GLY A 74 -9.96 -2.35 1.17
C GLY A 74 -8.82 -1.58 1.84
N ALA A 75 -9.19 -0.71 2.79
CA ALA A 75 -8.21 0.11 3.52
C ALA A 75 -7.30 -0.71 4.44
N LEU A 76 -7.77 -1.84 4.98
CA LEU A 76 -6.90 -2.73 5.77
C LEU A 76 -5.91 -3.47 4.88
N ILE A 77 -6.33 -3.90 3.69
CA ILE A 77 -5.45 -4.56 2.72
C ILE A 77 -4.28 -3.63 2.35
N GLU A 78 -4.56 -2.36 2.04
CA GLU A 78 -3.53 -1.36 1.73
C GLU A 78 -2.59 -1.11 2.92
N GLU A 79 -3.13 -0.88 4.13
CA GLU A 79 -2.30 -0.61 5.31
C GLU A 79 -1.43 -1.83 5.70
N LEU A 80 -1.98 -3.04 5.64
CA LEU A 80 -1.26 -4.27 6.01
C LEU A 80 -0.20 -4.65 4.98
N SER A 81 -0.48 -4.52 3.68
CA SER A 81 0.52 -4.78 2.63
C SER A 81 1.68 -3.76 2.66
N ALA A 82 1.40 -2.50 2.96
CA ALA A 82 2.44 -1.50 3.20
C ALA A 82 3.32 -1.86 4.41
N LEU A 83 2.72 -2.35 5.50
CA LEU A 83 3.46 -2.79 6.68
C LEU A 83 4.27 -4.06 6.42
N GLN A 84 3.76 -5.01 5.63
CA GLN A 84 4.51 -6.19 5.19
C GLN A 84 5.74 -5.80 4.38
N THR A 85 5.57 -4.85 3.44
CA THR A 85 6.68 -4.31 2.64
C THR A 85 7.73 -3.68 3.55
N ALA A 86 7.28 -2.81 4.47
CA ALA A 86 8.17 -2.17 5.43
C ALA A 86 8.90 -3.18 6.32
N TRP A 87 8.22 -4.24 6.77
CA TRP A 87 8.83 -5.33 7.54
C TRP A 87 9.91 -6.05 6.72
N THR A 88 9.59 -6.44 5.48
CA THR A 88 10.48 -7.20 4.62
C THR A 88 11.79 -6.45 4.38
N VAL A 89 11.70 -5.17 4.01
CA VAL A 89 12.88 -4.31 3.78
C VAL A 89 13.64 -4.06 5.08
N SER A 90 12.93 -3.82 6.19
CA SER A 90 13.56 -3.52 7.48
C SER A 90 14.37 -4.69 8.06
N TYR A 91 14.06 -5.92 7.65
CA TYR A 91 14.74 -7.13 8.12
C TYR A 91 15.64 -7.75 7.04
N ASP A 92 15.92 -7.01 5.96
CA ASP A 92 16.88 -7.45 4.94
C ASP A 92 18.29 -7.55 5.54
N THR A 93 19.06 -8.53 5.08
CA THR A 93 20.44 -8.77 5.55
C THR A 93 21.41 -7.64 5.24
N THR A 94 21.07 -6.76 4.31
CA THR A 94 21.86 -5.59 3.91
C THR A 94 21.57 -4.35 4.76
N ASP A 95 20.55 -4.38 5.63
CA ASP A 95 20.22 -3.25 6.51
C ASP A 95 21.37 -2.92 7.48
N ALA A 96 21.58 -1.63 7.74
CA ALA A 96 22.64 -1.13 8.61
C ALA A 96 22.42 -1.42 10.12
N GLY A 97 21.35 -2.13 10.47
CA GLY A 97 20.97 -2.54 11.82
C GLY A 97 19.90 -1.67 12.48
N TYR A 98 19.38 -0.66 11.78
CA TYR A 98 18.37 0.27 12.31
C TYR A 98 16.96 0.02 11.76
N GLY A 99 16.84 -0.66 10.61
CA GLY A 99 15.58 -1.04 9.99
C GLY A 99 14.62 -1.73 10.97
N PRO A 100 15.05 -2.79 11.70
CA PRO A 100 14.17 -3.51 12.60
C PRO A 100 13.57 -2.64 13.70
N LEU A 101 14.36 -1.73 14.27
CA LEU A 101 13.87 -0.78 15.29
C LEU A 101 12.86 0.19 14.67
N GLY A 102 13.17 0.75 13.50
CA GLY A 102 12.26 1.63 12.78
C GLY A 102 10.93 0.95 12.41
N PHE A 103 10.96 -0.33 12.03
CA PHE A 103 9.73 -1.11 11.82
C PHE A 103 8.90 -1.21 13.09
N VAL A 104 9.50 -1.57 14.23
CA VAL A 104 8.76 -1.72 15.50
C VAL A 104 8.07 -0.42 15.91
N GLU A 105 8.73 0.72 15.74
CA GLU A 105 8.14 2.04 16.00
C GLU A 105 6.96 2.34 15.06
N ARG A 106 7.11 2.06 13.75
CA ARG A 106 6.05 2.24 12.76
C ARG A 106 4.88 1.30 13.00
N TRP A 107 5.15 0.05 13.38
CA TRP A 107 4.16 -0.94 13.74
C TRP A 107 3.30 -0.48 14.92
N HIS A 108 3.91 -0.03 16.02
CA HIS A 108 3.18 0.51 17.16
C HIS A 108 2.31 1.71 16.78
N ASN A 109 2.84 2.62 15.96
CA ASN A 109 2.09 3.78 15.48
C ASN A 109 0.92 3.39 14.55
N ALA A 110 1.08 2.32 13.75
CA ALA A 110 0.07 1.88 12.79
C ALA A 110 -1.15 1.23 13.48
N GLN A 111 -0.97 0.55 14.62
CA GLN A 111 -2.09 -0.13 15.31
C GLN A 111 -3.27 0.80 15.62
N ALA A 112 -3.01 2.08 15.93
CA ALA A 112 -4.07 3.06 16.15
C ALA A 112 -4.88 3.35 14.86
N ARG A 113 -4.20 3.48 13.71
CA ARG A 113 -4.86 3.66 12.41
C ARG A 113 -5.65 2.42 11.99
N ILE A 114 -5.07 1.24 12.19
CA ILE A 114 -5.74 -0.04 11.89
C ILE A 114 -7.04 -0.15 12.68
N ARG A 115 -7.01 0.13 14.00
CA ARG A 115 -8.23 0.17 14.85
C ARG A 115 -9.27 1.17 14.35
N GLN A 116 -8.82 2.33 13.87
CA GLN A 116 -9.71 3.35 13.33
C GLN A 116 -10.36 2.90 12.01
N ILE A 117 -9.60 2.25 11.13
CA ILE A 117 -10.09 1.71 9.85
C ILE A 117 -11.09 0.57 10.09
N SER A 118 -10.75 -0.39 10.96
CA SER A 118 -11.64 -1.50 11.30
C SER A 118 -12.90 -1.04 12.06
N GLY A 119 -12.83 0.15 12.68
CA GLY A 119 -13.93 0.80 13.37
C GLY A 119 -14.46 0.02 14.58
N GLY A 120 -13.67 -0.94 15.09
CA GLY A 120 -14.06 -1.89 16.14
C GLY A 120 -15.32 -2.70 15.80
N ALA A 121 -15.74 -2.70 14.52
CA ALA A 121 -17.11 -3.01 14.13
C ALA A 121 -17.33 -4.47 13.71
N CYS A 122 -16.25 -5.26 13.62
CA CYS A 122 -16.30 -6.62 13.09
C CYS A 122 -16.32 -7.71 14.16
N SER A 123 -16.18 -7.38 15.44
CA SER A 123 -16.17 -8.34 16.56
C SER A 123 -17.51 -9.07 16.79
N GLN A 124 -18.57 -8.69 16.08
CA GLN A 124 -19.90 -9.33 16.10
C GLN A 124 -20.33 -9.75 14.69
N GLY A 125 -19.37 -9.90 13.76
CA GLY A 125 -19.60 -10.23 12.36
C GLY A 125 -19.20 -9.09 11.42
N HIS A 126 -18.91 -9.47 10.16
CA HIS A 126 -18.39 -8.55 9.16
C HIS A 126 -19.36 -7.39 8.87
N ARG A 127 -18.83 -6.16 8.88
CA ARG A 127 -19.53 -4.94 8.47
C ARG A 127 -18.83 -4.35 7.24
N ALA A 128 -19.53 -4.26 6.12
CA ALA A 128 -18.95 -3.73 4.88
C ALA A 128 -18.50 -2.27 5.01
N ASP A 129 -17.45 -1.93 4.26
CA ASP A 129 -16.92 -0.56 4.20
C ASP A 129 -17.95 0.42 3.63
N ARG A 130 -18.01 1.61 4.22
CA ARG A 130 -18.88 2.70 3.74
C ARG A 130 -18.22 3.40 2.56
N VAL A 131 -18.52 2.95 1.35
CA VAL A 131 -18.05 3.60 0.13
C VAL A 131 -18.85 4.87 -0.15
N ARG A 132 -18.16 6.01 -0.28
CA ARG A 132 -18.81 7.26 -0.71
C ARG A 132 -19.00 7.26 -2.22
N THR A 133 -20.09 7.85 -2.68
CA THR A 133 -20.30 8.17 -4.09
C THR A 133 -19.68 9.51 -4.42
N PHE A 134 -18.97 9.60 -5.53
CA PHE A 134 -18.42 10.86 -6.04
C PHE A 134 -19.40 11.52 -7.03
N PRO A 135 -19.37 12.86 -7.16
CA PRO A 135 -20.10 13.58 -8.22
C PRO A 135 -19.68 13.14 -9.62
N ASP A 136 -20.48 13.48 -10.64
CA ASP A 136 -20.21 13.07 -12.01
C ASP A 136 -18.95 13.71 -12.62
N ASP A 137 -18.45 13.08 -13.68
CA ASP A 137 -17.28 13.57 -14.40
C ASP A 137 -17.51 14.92 -15.11
N VAL A 138 -18.76 15.33 -15.34
CA VAL A 138 -19.08 16.56 -16.07
C VAL A 138 -18.77 17.77 -15.20
N GLU A 139 -19.12 17.71 -13.92
CA GLU A 139 -18.75 18.73 -12.94
C GLU A 139 -17.23 18.84 -12.80
N TRP A 140 -16.54 17.69 -12.68
CA TRP A 140 -15.07 17.64 -12.63
C TRP A 140 -14.42 18.27 -13.87
N ARG A 141 -14.86 17.89 -15.08
CA ARG A 141 -14.32 18.42 -16.35
C ARG A 141 -14.56 19.92 -16.50
N LYS A 142 -15.72 20.43 -16.06
CA LYS A 142 -16.03 21.87 -16.09
C LYS A 142 -15.11 22.66 -15.16
N TRP A 143 -14.91 22.15 -13.94
CA TRP A 143 -14.01 22.75 -12.97
C TRP A 143 -12.56 22.74 -13.50
N SER A 144 -12.06 21.58 -13.94
CA SER A 144 -10.67 21.45 -14.42
C SER A 144 -10.36 22.30 -15.65
N ALA A 145 -11.36 22.57 -16.51
CA ALA A 145 -11.20 23.45 -17.67
C ALA A 145 -11.20 24.95 -17.32
N THR A 146 -11.82 25.33 -16.20
CA THR A 146 -11.99 26.75 -15.80
C THR A 146 -10.97 27.17 -14.74
N SER A 147 -10.47 26.22 -13.94
CA SER A 147 -9.45 26.45 -12.92
C SER A 147 -8.06 26.46 -13.55
N ARG A 148 -7.38 27.61 -13.49
CA ARG A 148 -5.95 27.71 -13.81
C ARG A 148 -5.14 27.33 -12.58
N ALA A 149 -4.15 26.46 -12.75
CA ALA A 149 -3.12 26.18 -11.75
C ALA A 149 -2.21 27.39 -11.53
#